data_AF-A0A565AW66-F1
#
_entry.id   AF-A0A565AW66-F1
#
_cell.length_a   1.000
_cell.length_b   1.000
_cell.length_c   1.000
_cell.angle_alpha   90.00
_cell.angle_beta   90.00
_cell.angle_gamma   90.00
#
_symmetry.space_group_name_H-M   'P 1'
#
loop_
_entity.id
_entity.type
_entity.pdbx_description
1 polymer ?
#
loop_
_entity_poly.entity_id
_entity_poly.type
_entity_poly.pdbx_seq_one_letter_code
_entity_poly.pdbx_strand_id
1 'polypeptide(L)'
;MKILTRRELPGALCEFKRVMRALFGECVYDVKHMMRFCQKRLYGGLDRVALTLQVNRAVGKCHQAGSDSLLTWHAFQRMRDLYFLQDGPEKHAGVLYGLEIV
;
A
#
# COMPACT_ATOMS: atom_id res chain seq x y z
N MET A 1 1.49 -10.14 -10.59
CA MET A 1 2.68 -10.60 -11.34
C MET A 1 2.40 -11.82 -12.21
N LYS A 2 2.03 -12.99 -11.65
CA LYS A 2 1.73 -14.21 -12.43
C LYS A 2 0.81 -14.00 -13.63
N ILE A 3 -0.25 -13.18 -13.48
CA ILE A 3 -1.17 -12.86 -14.59
C ILE A 3 -0.48 -12.08 -15.71
N LEU A 4 0.37 -11.11 -15.37
CA LEU A 4 1.08 -10.26 -16.33
C LEU A 4 2.23 -11.00 -17.02
N THR A 5 2.98 -11.82 -16.26
CA THR A 5 4.16 -12.52 -16.78
C THR A 5 3.83 -13.88 -17.39
N ARG A 6 2.64 -14.44 -17.07
CA ARG A 6 2.22 -15.81 -17.41
C ARG A 6 3.23 -16.89 -16.98
N ARG A 7 4.03 -16.59 -15.95
CA ARG A 7 5.06 -17.47 -15.39
C ARG A 7 4.83 -17.64 -13.89
N GLU A 8 5.47 -18.66 -13.31
CA GLU A 8 5.54 -18.79 -11.85
C GLU A 8 6.19 -17.56 -11.21
N LEU A 9 5.85 -17.32 -9.94
CA LEU A 9 6.50 -16.26 -9.19
C LEU A 9 7.97 -16.64 -8.95
N PRO A 10 8.91 -15.67 -8.98
CA PRO A 10 10.30 -15.96 -8.62
C PRO A 10 10.40 -16.58 -7.23
N GLY A 11 11.25 -17.60 -7.08
CA GLY A 11 11.45 -18.29 -5.81
C GLY A 11 12.23 -17.48 -4.77
N ALA A 12 13.10 -16.57 -5.23
CA ALA A 12 13.85 -15.66 -4.36
C ALA A 12 13.16 -14.29 -4.24
N LEU A 13 13.12 -13.73 -3.02
CA LEU A 13 12.49 -12.44 -2.75
C LEU A 13 13.18 -11.27 -3.51
N CYS A 14 14.50 -11.33 -3.68
CA CYS A 14 15.24 -10.31 -4.44
C CYS A 14 14.81 -10.28 -5.92
N GLU A 15 14.61 -11.45 -6.53
CA GLU A 15 14.12 -11.57 -7.90
C GLU A 15 12.67 -11.12 -8.02
N PHE A 16 11.82 -11.49 -7.06
CA PHE A 16 10.44 -11.00 -6.97
C PHE A 16 10.40 -9.46 -6.94
N LYS A 17 11.20 -8.83 -6.08
CA LYS A 17 11.30 -7.36 -5.99
C LYS A 17 11.83 -6.74 -7.28
N ARG A 18 12.75 -7.40 -8.00
CA ARG A 18 13.23 -6.92 -9.31
C ARG A 18 12.12 -6.91 -10.35
N VAL A 19 11.34 -7.98 -10.45
CA VAL A 19 10.22 -8.07 -11.40
C VAL A 19 9.09 -7.10 -11.01
N MET A 20 8.81 -6.94 -9.72
CA MET A 20 7.84 -5.96 -9.24
C MET A 20 8.20 -4.55 -9.69
N ARG A 21 9.44 -4.11 -9.47
CA ARG A 21 9.94 -2.79 -9.92
C ARG A 21 9.87 -2.63 -11.43
N ALA A 22 10.21 -3.67 -12.19
CA ALA A 22 10.11 -3.63 -13.65
C ALA A 22 8.66 -3.48 -14.17
N LEU A 23 7.67 -4.00 -13.45
CA LEU A 23 6.26 -3.97 -13.89
C LEU A 23 5.47 -2.76 -13.35
N PHE A 24 5.77 -2.32 -12.13
CA PHE A 24 4.98 -1.31 -11.42
C PHE A 24 5.78 -0.04 -11.09
N GLY A 25 7.08 -0.01 -11.41
CA GLY A 25 7.97 1.10 -11.10
C GLY A 25 8.50 1.09 -9.67
N GLU A 26 9.26 2.13 -9.32
CA GLU A 26 9.82 2.33 -7.98
C GLU A 26 8.78 2.88 -7.00
N CYS A 27 7.78 3.63 -7.50
CA CYS A 27 6.79 4.35 -6.68
C CYS A 27 5.58 3.48 -6.27
N VAL A 28 5.85 2.30 -5.73
CA VAL A 28 4.80 1.43 -5.14
C VAL A 28 4.73 1.66 -3.64
N TYR A 29 3.57 2.06 -3.13
CA TYR A 29 3.38 2.36 -1.72
C TYR A 29 2.36 1.41 -1.10
N ASP A 30 2.82 0.66 -0.09
CA ASP A 30 1.94 -0.18 0.71
C ASP A 30 1.42 0.63 1.92
N VAL A 31 0.13 0.95 1.91
CA VAL A 31 -0.57 1.67 2.99
C VAL A 31 -0.39 0.96 4.34
N LYS A 32 -0.29 -0.37 4.35
CA LYS A 32 -0.08 -1.16 5.57
C LYS A 32 1.35 -1.08 6.08
N HIS A 33 2.33 -0.91 5.20
CA HIS A 33 3.69 -0.59 5.63
C HIS A 33 3.75 0.83 6.20
N MET A 34 3.23 1.82 5.45
CA MET A 34 3.29 3.24 5.81
C MET A 34 2.59 3.56 7.14
N MET A 35 1.49 2.88 7.48
CA MET A 35 0.75 3.14 8.72
C MET A 35 1.63 3.00 9.98
N ARG A 36 2.70 2.19 9.93
CA ARG A 36 3.64 1.98 11.05
C ARG A 36 4.45 3.22 11.41
N PHE A 37 4.53 4.18 10.49
CA PHE A 37 5.31 5.41 10.62
C PHE A 37 4.43 6.64 10.88
N CYS A 38 3.12 6.44 11.02
CA CYS A 38 2.20 7.49 11.43
C CYS A 38 2.29 7.66 12.96
N GLN A 39 2.60 8.88 13.42
CA GLN A 39 2.79 9.21 14.84
C GLN A 39 1.54 8.91 15.70
N LYS A 40 0.34 9.07 15.12
CA LYS A 40 -0.90 8.52 15.67
C LYS A 40 -0.99 7.05 15.25
N ARG A 41 -1.10 6.15 16.22
CA ARG A 41 -1.18 4.70 15.99
C ARG A 41 -2.37 4.35 15.08
N LEU A 42 -2.11 4.25 13.79
CA LEU A 42 -3.02 3.63 12.82
C LEU A 42 -2.84 2.12 12.90
N TYR A 43 -3.95 1.37 12.97
CA TYR A 43 -3.91 -0.08 13.09
C TYR A 43 -5.20 -0.72 12.57
N GLY A 44 -5.13 -2.03 12.33
CA GLY A 44 -6.26 -2.83 11.85
C GLY A 44 -6.29 -3.00 10.32
N GLY A 45 -7.47 -3.35 9.81
CA GLY A 45 -7.75 -3.49 8.38
C GLY A 45 -8.08 -2.16 7.71
N LEU A 46 -8.28 -2.20 6.40
CA LEU A 46 -8.51 -1.01 5.56
C LEU A 46 -9.67 -0.14 6.06
N ASP A 47 -10.84 -0.71 6.35
CA ASP A 47 -12.01 0.08 6.80
C ASP A 47 -11.76 0.79 8.13
N ARG A 48 -11.04 0.17 9.07
CA ARG A 48 -10.69 0.81 10.35
C ARG A 48 -9.71 1.96 10.17
N VAL A 49 -8.73 1.78 9.30
CA VAL A 49 -7.76 2.83 8.97
C VAL A 49 -8.48 3.99 8.27
N ALA A 50 -9.34 3.70 7.29
CA ALA A 50 -10.13 4.72 6.60
C ALA A 50 -11.01 5.52 7.57
N LEU A 51 -11.72 4.83 8.49
CA LEU A 51 -12.51 5.48 9.54
C LEU A 51 -11.64 6.41 10.41
N THR A 52 -10.46 5.95 10.83
CA THR A 52 -9.53 6.74 11.65
C THR A 52 -8.99 7.96 10.90
N LEU A 53 -8.81 7.85 9.59
CA LEU A 53 -8.42 8.93 8.70
C LEU A 53 -9.60 9.84 8.30
N GLN A 54 -10.81 9.54 8.76
CA GLN A 54 -12.06 10.22 8.39
C GLN A 54 -12.33 10.18 6.87
N VAL A 55 -12.00 9.05 6.26
CA VAL A 55 -12.26 8.75 4.85
C VAL A 55 -13.42 7.77 4.75
N ASN A 56 -14.48 8.18 4.06
CA ASN A 56 -15.65 7.33 3.82
C ASN A 56 -15.50 6.54 2.51
N ARG A 57 -16.09 5.34 2.47
CA ARG A 57 -16.23 4.57 1.24
C ARG A 57 -17.21 5.28 0.31
N ALA A 58 -16.68 5.84 -0.78
CA ALA A 58 -17.46 6.65 -1.71
C ALA A 58 -18.48 5.83 -2.51
N VAL A 59 -18.13 4.59 -2.89
CA VAL A 59 -18.98 3.72 -3.73
C VAL A 59 -18.67 2.25 -3.48
N GLY A 60 -19.66 1.38 -3.70
CA GLY A 60 -19.52 -0.07 -3.62
C GLY A 60 -19.55 -0.61 -2.19
N LYS A 61 -19.29 -1.92 -2.05
CA LYS A 61 -19.31 -2.62 -0.76
C LYS A 61 -17.89 -3.01 -0.33
N CYS A 62 -17.69 -3.18 0.96
CA CYS A 62 -16.48 -3.79 1.50
C CYS A 62 -16.27 -5.20 0.92
N HIS A 63 -15.01 -5.61 0.78
CA HIS A 63 -14.58 -6.88 0.20
C HIS A 63 -14.85 -7.01 -1.30
N GLN A 64 -14.93 -5.89 -2.02
CA GLN A 64 -14.92 -5.83 -3.48
C GLN A 64 -13.68 -5.07 -3.96
N ALA A 65 -12.86 -5.71 -4.81
CA ALA A 65 -11.57 -5.16 -5.23
C ALA A 65 -11.64 -3.72 -5.79
N GLY A 66 -12.68 -3.40 -6.58
CA GLY A 66 -12.88 -2.04 -7.09
C GLY A 66 -13.18 -1.01 -5.99
N SER A 67 -14.09 -1.35 -5.07
CA SER A 67 -14.46 -0.46 -3.96
C SER A 67 -13.31 -0.30 -2.96
N ASP A 68 -12.61 -1.40 -2.64
CA ASP A 68 -11.49 -1.40 -1.69
C ASP A 68 -10.25 -0.70 -2.27
N SER A 69 -9.98 -0.80 -3.57
CA SER A 69 -8.88 -0.07 -4.20
C SER A 69 -9.10 1.45 -4.19
N LEU A 70 -10.33 1.92 -4.44
CA LEU A 70 -10.65 3.35 -4.31
C LEU A 70 -10.53 3.82 -2.86
N LEU A 71 -11.02 3.02 -1.89
CA LEU A 71 -10.86 3.34 -0.47
C LEU A 71 -9.37 3.39 -0.07
N THR A 72 -8.56 2.49 -0.59
CA THR A 72 -7.10 2.46 -0.39
C THR A 72 -6.45 3.72 -0.93
N TRP A 73 -6.84 4.17 -2.13
CA TRP A 73 -6.34 5.41 -2.73
C TRP A 73 -6.66 6.64 -1.89
N HIS A 74 -7.92 6.82 -1.48
CA HIS A 74 -8.30 7.96 -0.63
C HIS A 74 -7.63 7.90 0.75
N ALA A 75 -7.49 6.71 1.33
CA ALA A 75 -6.76 6.53 2.58
C ALA A 75 -5.27 6.90 2.42
N PHE A 76 -4.63 6.51 1.32
CA PHE A 76 -3.24 6.89 1.01
C PHE A 76 -3.09 8.41 0.88
N GLN A 77 -3.94 9.08 0.10
CA GLN A 77 -3.88 10.54 -0.06
C GLN A 77 -4.00 11.24 1.30
N ARG A 78 -5.00 10.85 2.10
CA ARG A 78 -5.22 11.43 3.42
C ARG A 78 -4.07 11.15 4.38
N MET A 79 -3.51 9.94 4.34
CA MET A 79 -2.35 9.57 5.14
C MET A 79 -1.11 10.39 4.77
N ARG A 80 -0.82 10.52 3.46
CA ARG A 80 0.30 11.33 2.94
C ARG A 80 0.18 12.77 3.42
N ASP A 81 -0.98 13.38 3.25
CA ASP A 81 -1.23 14.78 3.57
C ASP A 81 -1.22 15.07 5.08
N LEU A 82 -1.43 14.07 5.93
CA LEU A 82 -1.41 14.23 7.40
C LEU A 82 -0.06 13.90 8.04
N TYR A 83 0.64 12.88 7.54
CA TYR A 83 1.80 12.29 8.24
C TYR A 83 3.11 12.39 7.46
N PHE A 84 3.06 12.70 6.16
CA PHE A 84 4.23 12.67 5.27
C PHE A 84 4.45 13.99 4.51
N LEU A 85 4.00 15.12 5.07
CA LEU A 85 4.16 16.44 4.45
C LEU A 85 5.61 16.91 4.33
N GLN A 86 6.46 16.59 5.32
CA GLN A 86 7.84 17.09 5.36
C GLN A 86 8.81 16.17 4.63
N ASP A 87 8.88 14.90 5.04
CA ASP A 87 9.84 13.93 4.47
C ASP A 87 9.35 13.26 3.18
N GLY A 88 8.06 13.44 2.84
CA GLY A 88 7.41 12.69 1.78
C GLY A 88 7.29 11.18 2.06
N PRO A 89 6.59 10.42 1.19
CA PRO A 89 6.45 8.98 1.33
C PRO A 89 7.62 8.18 0.72
N GLU A 90 8.58 8.82 0.06
CA GLU A 90 9.59 8.19 -0.82
C GLU A 90 10.45 7.15 -0.09
N LYS A 91 10.75 7.35 1.19
CA LYS A 91 11.48 6.37 2.03
C LYS A 91 10.74 5.03 2.21
N HIS A 92 9.46 4.98 1.86
CA HIS A 92 8.60 3.80 1.91
C HIS A 92 8.31 3.20 0.54
N ALA A 93 8.83 3.79 -0.54
CA ALA A 93 8.62 3.32 -1.90
C ALA A 93 9.21 1.92 -2.10
N GLY A 94 8.46 1.04 -2.74
CA GLY A 94 8.86 -0.34 -3.04
C GLY A 94 8.88 -1.29 -1.84
N VAL A 95 8.48 -0.85 -0.64
CA VAL A 95 8.45 -1.66 0.56
C VAL A 95 7.04 -2.22 0.79
N LEU A 96 6.92 -3.55 0.77
CA LEU A 96 5.66 -4.27 1.00
C LEU A 96 5.61 -4.83 2.42
N TYR A 97 4.46 -4.70 3.07
CA TYR A 97 4.25 -5.20 4.42
C TYR A 97 4.44 -6.72 4.49
N GLY A 98 5.26 -7.19 5.44
CA GLY A 98 5.60 -8.60 5.63
C GLY A 98 6.76 -9.09 4.76
N LEU A 99 7.28 -8.26 3.85
CA LEU A 99 8.41 -8.58 2.96
C LEU A 99 9.60 -7.64 3.18
N GLU A 100 9.62 -6.91 4.30
CA GLU A 100 10.69 -5.97 4.64
C GLU A 100 11.98 -6.66 5.07
N ILE A 101 11.93 -7.95 5.45
CA ILE A 101 13.08 -8.70 5.99
C ILE A 101 13.75 -9.50 4.85
N VAL A 102 14.96 -9.07 4.49
CA VAL A 102 16.06 -9.93 3.99
C VAL A 102 17.33 -9.44 4.65
#